data_AF-A0A7S2KA47-F1
#
_entry.id   AF-A0A7S2KA47-F1
#
_cell.length_a   1.000
_cell.length_b   1.000
_cell.length_c   1.000
_cell.angle_alpha   90.00
_cell.angle_beta   90.00
_cell.angle_gamma   90.00
#
_symmetry.space_group_name_H-M   'P 1'
#
loop_
_entity.id
_entity.type
_entity.pdbx_description
1 polymer ?
#
loop_
_entity_poly.entity_id
_entity_poly.type
_entity_poly.pdbx_seq_one_letter_code
_entity_poly.pdbx_strand_id
1 'polypeptide(L)'
;YIKTIAMMDRSRIKFGDEKHLKGAELYCRKTRRNILTGEVPPILTTPDFRNTYSIIGFCGIDVRTTPVRYGIMEGINDAQSFAMQVQLGVLTGYFQPGDVIVLDRAAIHTGGGNETLED
;
A
#
# COMPACT_ATOMS: atom_id res chain seq x y z
N TYR A 1 1.37 3.13 20.56
CA TYR A 1 1.76 3.39 19.16
C TYR A 1 2.03 4.88 18.91
N ILE A 2 1.02 5.76 18.97
CA ILE A 2 1.20 7.19 18.58
C ILE A 2 2.29 7.92 19.40
N LYS A 3 2.31 7.75 20.73
CA LYS A 3 3.35 8.35 21.58
C LYS A 3 4.76 7.86 21.23
N THR A 4 4.88 6.58 20.87
CA THR A 4 6.15 5.97 20.46
C THR A 4 6.62 6.53 19.13
N ILE A 5 5.73 6.60 18.13
CA ILE A 5 5.99 7.18 16.80
C ILE A 5 6.36 8.67 16.93
N ALA A 6 5.70 9.41 17.82
CA ALA A 6 5.96 10.84 18.03
C ALA A 6 7.36 11.14 18.60
N MET A 7 7.99 10.18 19.28
CA MET A 7 9.36 10.31 19.82
C MET A 7 10.44 9.90 18.81
N MET A 8 10.06 9.33 17.66
CA MET A 8 11.00 8.92 16.63
C MET A 8 11.33 10.09 15.70
N ASP A 9 12.53 10.04 15.11
CA ASP A 9 12.87 10.92 14.00
C ASP A 9 11.89 10.69 12.85
N ARG A 10 11.17 11.75 12.46
CA ARG A 10 10.14 11.71 11.42
C ARG A 10 10.68 11.24 10.08
N SER A 11 11.97 11.47 9.80
CA SER A 11 12.61 11.04 8.56
C SER A 11 12.86 9.54 8.47
N ARG A 12 12.77 8.86 9.61
CA ARG A 12 12.95 7.41 9.74
C ARG A 12 11.64 6.64 9.67
N ILE A 13 10.50 7.33 9.63
CA ILE A 13 9.19 6.69 9.67
C ILE A 13 8.69 6.52 8.24
N LYS A 14 8.41 5.28 7.85
CA LYS A 14 7.82 4.92 6.56
C LYS A 14 6.45 4.28 6.82
N PHE A 15 5.42 4.73 6.10
CA PHE A 15 4.08 4.17 6.19
C PHE A 15 3.85 3.23 5.02
N GLY A 16 3.38 2.02 5.28
CA GLY A 16 3.03 1.04 4.25
C GLY A 16 1.52 0.78 4.22
N ASP A 17 1.01 0.47 3.03
CA ASP A 17 -0.38 0.03 2.82
C ASP A 17 -0.47 -0.91 1.62
N GLU A 18 -1.47 -1.78 1.65
CA GLU A 18 -1.73 -2.80 0.65
C GLU A 18 -3.16 -2.73 0.13
N LYS A 19 -3.32 -2.84 -1.19
CA LYS A 19 -4.65 -2.77 -1.78
C LYS A 19 -4.81 -3.68 -2.99
N HIS A 20 -5.89 -4.46 -2.99
CA HIS A 20 -6.37 -5.12 -4.19
C HIS A 20 -6.99 -4.10 -5.14
N LEU A 21 -6.57 -4.10 -6.40
CA LEU A 21 -7.09 -3.20 -7.42
C LEU A 21 -8.41 -3.75 -7.97
N LYS A 22 -9.46 -3.80 -7.15
CA LYS A 22 -10.75 -4.36 -7.56
C LYS A 22 -11.38 -3.55 -8.70
N GLY A 23 -11.66 -4.23 -9.81
CA GLY A 23 -12.29 -3.65 -11.00
C GLY A 23 -13.75 -3.19 -10.83
N ALA A 24 -14.36 -3.45 -9.67
CA ALA A 24 -15.75 -3.13 -9.43
C ALA A 24 -15.99 -1.68 -8.93
N GLU A 25 -15.04 -0.77 -9.12
CA GLU A 25 -15.26 0.67 -8.91
C GLU A 25 -15.84 1.37 -10.16
N LEU A 26 -16.72 0.69 -10.90
CA LEU A 26 -17.58 1.29 -11.95
C LEU A 26 -18.41 2.47 -11.41
N TYR A 27 -18.68 2.47 -10.10
CA TYR A 27 -19.19 3.61 -9.36
C TYR A 27 -18.53 3.62 -7.98
N CYS A 28 -17.26 4.02 -7.90
CA CYS A 28 -16.76 4.42 -6.60
C CYS A 28 -17.59 5.62 -6.15
N ARG A 29 -18.60 5.42 -5.28
CA ARG A 29 -19.37 6.51 -4.63
C ARG A 29 -18.46 7.46 -3.84
N LYS A 30 -17.16 7.15 -3.74
CA LYS A 30 -16.07 7.92 -3.15
C LYS A 30 -15.10 8.53 -4.19
N THR A 31 -15.47 8.63 -5.47
CA THR A 31 -14.73 9.48 -6.41
C THR A 31 -14.87 10.93 -6.00
N ARG A 32 -13.77 11.68 -5.99
CA ARG A 32 -13.81 13.09 -5.62
C ARG A 32 -14.65 13.84 -6.65
N ARG A 33 -15.74 14.43 -6.17
CA ARG A 33 -16.59 15.35 -6.93
C ARG A 33 -15.72 16.48 -7.49
N ASN A 34 -15.91 16.81 -8.77
CA ASN A 34 -15.26 17.99 -9.35
C ASN A 34 -15.67 19.22 -8.52
N ILE A 35 -14.70 19.93 -7.96
CA ILE A 35 -14.94 21.09 -7.08
C ILE A 35 -15.54 22.30 -7.80
N LEU A 36 -15.45 22.36 -9.13
CA LEU A 36 -15.97 23.45 -9.95
C LEU A 36 -17.34 23.14 -10.56
N THR A 37 -17.54 21.91 -11.05
CA THR A 37 -18.80 21.54 -11.74
C THR A 37 -19.73 20.69 -10.88
N GLY A 38 -19.25 20.12 -9.79
CA GLY A 38 -20.04 19.21 -8.95
C GLY A 38 -20.29 17.83 -9.58
N GLU A 39 -19.78 17.60 -10.79
CA GLU A 39 -19.95 16.35 -11.52
C GLU A 39 -18.93 15.29 -11.06
N VAL A 40 -19.34 14.04 -11.19
CA VAL A 40 -18.47 12.87 -11.03
C VAL A 40 -18.30 12.29 -12.44
N PRO A 41 -17.12 12.45 -13.08
CA PRO A 41 -16.93 11.95 -14.44
C PRO A 41 -17.09 10.42 -14.47
N PRO A 42 -17.85 9.87 -15.43
CA PRO A 42 -17.87 8.42 -15.63
C PRO A 42 -16.51 7.98 -16.17
N ILE A 43 -15.79 7.17 -15.39
CA ILE A 43 -14.54 6.55 -15.83
C ILE A 43 -14.89 5.20 -16.45
N LEU A 44 -14.85 5.12 -17.77
CA LEU A 44 -15.01 3.87 -18.52
C LEU A 44 -13.66 3.12 -18.51
N THR A 45 -13.53 2.15 -17.62
CA THR A 45 -12.48 1.13 -17.67
C THR A 45 -13.14 -0.23 -17.84
N THR A 46 -12.58 -1.10 -18.69
CA THR A 46 -12.94 -2.52 -18.83
C THR A 46 -12.25 -3.31 -17.72
N PRO A 47 -12.92 -3.62 -16.60
CA PRO A 47 -12.18 -3.90 -15.39
C PRO A 47 -12.41 -5.35 -14.96
N ASP A 48 -11.72 -6.29 -15.61
CA ASP A 48 -11.49 -7.60 -15.01
C ASP A 48 -10.29 -7.50 -14.05
N PHE A 49 -10.45 -6.76 -12.95
CA PHE A 49 -9.37 -6.52 -11.98
C PHE A 49 -9.66 -7.06 -10.58
N ARG A 50 -10.79 -7.76 -10.36
CA ARG A 50 -11.17 -8.19 -9.00
C ARG A 50 -10.09 -9.03 -8.30
N ASN A 51 -9.29 -9.78 -9.06
CA ASN A 51 -8.17 -10.58 -8.58
C ASN A 51 -6.89 -10.41 -9.41
N THR A 52 -6.88 -9.48 -10.37
CA THR A 52 -5.85 -9.44 -11.41
C THR A 52 -4.64 -8.66 -10.98
N TYR A 53 -4.82 -7.58 -10.22
CA TYR A 53 -3.71 -6.78 -9.73
C TYR A 53 -3.85 -6.37 -8.27
N SER A 54 -2.71 -6.26 -7.59
CA SER A 54 -2.57 -5.67 -6.27
C SER A 54 -1.47 -4.61 -6.28
N ILE A 55 -1.55 -3.67 -5.35
CA ILE A 55 -0.51 -2.67 -5.12
C ILE A 55 -0.06 -2.74 -3.66
N ILE A 56 1.25 -2.66 -3.46
CA ILE A 56 1.87 -2.35 -2.18
C ILE A 56 2.56 -1.01 -2.33
N GLY A 57 2.27 -0.09 -1.42
CA GLY A 57 2.86 1.24 -1.41
C GLY A 57 3.54 1.51 -0.08
N PHE A 58 4.65 2.25 -0.14
CA PHE A 58 5.32 2.83 1.00
C PHE A 58 5.53 4.32 0.75
N CYS A 59 5.38 5.15 1.78
CA CYS A 59 5.66 6.57 1.71
C CYS A 59 6.32 7.09 3.00
N GLY A 60 7.03 8.20 2.89
CA GLY A 60 7.66 8.85 4.05
C GLY A 60 8.28 10.18 3.68
N ILE A 61 8.63 10.97 4.69
CA ILE A 61 9.29 12.28 4.50
C ILE A 61 10.78 12.09 4.76
N ASP A 62 11.53 11.75 3.72
CA ASP A 62 12.96 11.46 3.85
C ASP A 62 13.71 12.03 2.65
N VAL A 63 14.70 12.87 2.91
CA VAL A 63 15.52 13.53 1.87
C VAL A 63 16.46 12.55 1.15
N ARG A 64 16.66 11.35 1.71
CA ARG A 64 17.57 10.33 1.16
C ARG A 64 16.91 9.47 0.08
N THR A 65 15.58 9.43 0.03
CA THR A 65 14.83 8.49 -0.81
C THR A 65 13.78 9.22 -1.64
N THR A 66 13.18 8.53 -2.61
CA THR A 66 11.95 9.04 -3.23
C THR A 66 10.84 9.12 -2.17
N PRO A 67 9.86 10.03 -2.30
CA PRO A 67 8.78 10.17 -1.31
C PRO A 67 7.84 8.97 -1.23
N VAL A 68 7.73 8.24 -2.35
CA VAL A 68 6.87 7.07 -2.50
C VAL A 68 7.65 5.97 -3.21
N ARG A 69 7.47 4.74 -2.75
CA ARG A 69 7.84 3.50 -3.44
C ARG A 69 6.59 2.65 -3.57
N TYR A 70 6.36 2.05 -4.71
CA TYR A 70 5.24 1.14 -4.89
C TYR A 70 5.58 0.03 -5.87
N GLY A 71 4.87 -1.08 -5.76
CA GLY A 71 4.90 -2.18 -6.72
C GLY A 71 3.47 -2.59 -7.06
N ILE A 72 3.16 -2.67 -8.35
CA ILE A 72 1.92 -3.26 -8.86
C ILE A 72 2.25 -4.66 -9.32
N MET A 73 1.51 -5.65 -8.83
CA MET A 73 1.75 -7.07 -9.07
C MET A 73 0.48 -7.73 -9.56
N GLU A 74 0.62 -8.80 -10.34
CA GLU A 74 -0.51 -9.64 -10.71
C GLU A 74 -0.94 -10.53 -9.54
N GLY A 75 -2.25 -10.70 -9.36
CA GLY A 75 -2.81 -11.59 -8.35
C GLY A 75 -3.17 -10.94 -7.02
N ILE A 76 -3.42 -11.82 -6.04
CA ILE A 76 -3.80 -11.47 -4.67
C ILE A 76 -2.53 -11.14 -3.88
N ASN A 77 -2.56 -10.03 -3.17
CA ASN A 77 -1.49 -9.68 -2.25
C ASN A 77 -1.43 -10.66 -1.08
N ASP A 78 -0.29 -11.31 -0.89
CA ASP A 78 -0.03 -12.26 0.17
C ASP A 78 1.25 -11.89 0.94
N ALA A 79 1.56 -12.66 1.97
CA ALA A 79 2.75 -12.43 2.79
C ALA A 79 4.05 -12.48 1.98
N GLN A 80 4.11 -13.29 0.92
CA GLN A 80 5.30 -13.42 0.06
C GLN A 80 5.49 -12.16 -0.78
N SER A 81 4.41 -11.68 -1.40
CA SER A 81 4.39 -10.44 -2.19
C SER A 81 4.77 -9.24 -1.33
N PHE A 82 4.28 -9.18 -0.10
CA PHE A 82 4.68 -8.18 0.89
C PHE A 82 6.18 -8.25 1.23
N ALA A 83 6.66 -9.43 1.63
CA ALA A 83 8.07 -9.64 1.97
C ALA A 83 9.01 -9.27 0.81
N MET A 84 8.64 -9.63 -0.42
CA MET A 84 9.38 -9.28 -1.63
C MET A 84 9.47 -7.75 -1.81
N GLN A 85 8.37 -7.02 -1.64
CA GLN A 85 8.39 -5.56 -1.78
C GLN A 85 9.23 -4.87 -0.69
N VAL A 86 9.20 -5.40 0.55
CA VAL A 86 10.08 -4.95 1.63
C VAL A 86 11.54 -5.21 1.29
N GLN A 87 11.88 -6.42 0.83
CA GLN A 87 13.24 -6.79 0.43
C GLN A 87 13.75 -5.91 -0.71
N LEU A 88 12.94 -5.67 -1.74
CA LEU A 88 13.28 -4.76 -2.84
C LEU A 88 13.49 -3.33 -2.32
N GLY A 89 12.70 -2.89 -1.35
CA GLY A 89 12.90 -1.59 -0.68
C GLY A 89 14.26 -1.48 0.03
N VAL A 90 14.70 -2.55 0.70
CA VAL A 90 16.04 -2.62 1.32
C VAL A 90 17.13 -2.62 0.25
N LEU A 91 17.02 -3.47 -0.78
CA LEU A 91 18.03 -3.62 -1.83
C LEU A 91 18.23 -2.32 -2.64
N THR A 92 17.17 -1.55 -2.83
CA THR A 92 17.23 -0.26 -3.54
C THR A 92 17.61 0.93 -2.65
N GLY A 93 17.86 0.70 -1.37
CA GLY A 93 18.21 1.74 -0.40
C GLY A 93 17.03 2.65 0.01
N TYR A 94 15.80 2.27 -0.35
CA TYR A 94 14.59 2.96 0.11
C TYR A 94 14.33 2.74 1.60
N PHE A 95 14.58 1.52 2.08
CA PHE A 95 14.65 1.23 3.52
C PHE A 95 16.11 1.16 3.94
N GLN A 96 16.47 1.94 4.96
CA GLN A 96 17.82 1.99 5.51
C GLN A 96 17.83 1.49 6.97
N PRO A 97 18.99 1.04 7.47
CA PRO A 97 19.12 0.68 8.88
C PRO A 97 18.63 1.79 9.81
N GLY A 98 17.80 1.40 10.78
CA GLY A 98 17.17 2.31 11.75
C GLY A 98 15.84 2.93 11.30
N ASP A 99 15.38 2.66 10.08
CA ASP A 99 14.04 3.07 9.65
C ASP A 99 12.96 2.19 10.32
N VAL A 100 11.78 2.78 10.56
CA VAL A 100 10.62 2.14 11.18
C VAL A 100 9.48 2.12 10.18
N ILE A 101 8.97 0.92 9.90
CA ILE A 101 7.81 0.73 9.03
C ILE A 101 6.56 0.68 9.91
N VAL A 102 5.60 1.55 9.60
CA VAL A 102 4.27 1.60 10.23
C VAL A 102 3.27 0.99 9.26
N LEU A 103 2.58 -0.03 9.72
CA LEU A 103 1.61 -0.80 8.96
C LEU A 103 0.29 -0.85 9.73
N ASP A 104 -0.80 -1.19 9.06
CA ASP A 104 -2.03 -1.60 9.73
C ASP A 104 -1.88 -3.03 10.30
N ARG A 105 -2.95 -3.59 10.86
CA ARG A 105 -2.92 -4.93 11.46
C ARG A 105 -3.44 -5.95 10.45
N ALA A 106 -2.66 -6.24 9.41
CA ALA A 106 -3.00 -7.25 8.41
C ALA A 106 -2.23 -8.56 8.64
N ALA A 107 -2.89 -9.70 8.37
CA ALA A 107 -2.30 -11.03 8.55
C ALA A 107 -1.06 -11.27 7.65
N ILE A 108 -1.03 -10.62 6.47
CA ILE A 108 0.07 -10.72 5.52
C ILE A 108 1.40 -10.20 6.09
N HIS A 109 1.38 -9.32 7.11
CA HIS A 109 2.60 -8.79 7.73
C HIS A 109 3.27 -9.78 8.70
N THR A 110 2.50 -10.76 9.19
CA THR A 110 2.99 -11.77 10.15
C THR A 110 3.13 -13.16 9.54
N GLY A 111 3.00 -13.29 8.22
CA GLY A 111 3.09 -14.58 7.52
C GLY A 111 1.78 -15.34 7.38
N GLY A 112 0.63 -14.70 7.63
CA GLY A 112 -0.68 -15.27 7.33
C GLY A 112 -0.89 -15.34 5.82
N GLY A 113 -0.47 -16.44 5.20
CA GLY A 113 -0.87 -16.80 3.84
C GLY A 113 -2.33 -17.26 3.81
N ASN A 114 -2.94 -17.28 2.63
CA ASN A 114 -4.34 -17.68 2.38
C ASN A 114 -4.70 -19.13 2.83
N GLU A 115 -3.80 -19.85 3.48
CA GLU A 115 -4.05 -21.17 4.09
C GLU A 115 -4.59 -21.08 5.52
N THR A 116 -4.57 -19.89 6.14
CA THR A 116 -5.14 -19.62 7.46
C THR A 116 -6.31 -18.63 7.34
N LEU A 117 -7.37 -19.06 6.65
CA LEU A 117 -8.70 -18.54 6.91
C LEU A 117 -9.22 -19.33 8.13
N GLU A 118 -9.07 -18.77 9.33
CA GLU A 118 -9.80 -19.27 10.49
C GLU A 118 -11.29 -19.01 10.29
N ASP A 119 -12.11 -20.04 10.56
CA ASP A 119 -13.58 -20.05 10.49
C ASP A 119 -14.26 -18.95 11.31
#